data_AF-C0N2H7-F1
#
_entry.id   AF-C0N2H7-F1
#
_cell.length_a   1.000
_cell.length_b   1.000
_cell.length_c   1.000
_cell.angle_alpha   90.00
_cell.angle_beta   90.00
_cell.angle_gamma   90.00
#
_symmetry.space_group_name_H-M   'P 1'
#
loop_
_entity.id
_entity.type
_entity.pdbx_description
1 polymer ?
#
loop_
_entity_poly.entity_id
_entity_poly.type
_entity_poly.pdbx_seq_one_letter_code
_entity_poly.pdbx_strand_id
1 'polypeptide(L)'
;MFDFINPLTTDDFNDSVEFLYPNFLPKKQITMIYADGGMGKSWLLFGLAKYATEHNSGSEQGAMNVLYIDVDNPISVLKERGIEHKLIEACPNLTYSHRSKFNGEPLELLDELENRAYGNAFKNMLLMLDSLRDFGDINNDLTAMRIGNKLKKIRDAGATIIVLHHSTKNGSNYQGSNNLRNSVDNMYRLIKADSPEGEIRWLLEVKKERAAIANIALRIEVADLFLTELDLDEVTLNDEERAFIDKVKTVLKEQGSLNKTKLLDACGHKKDDKTARDRLDRFDRIHWQSEKIKGAYTYSLV
;
A
#
# COMPACT_ATOMS: atom_id res chain seq x y z
N MET A 1 43.71 -7.03 -20.39
CA MET A 1 43.64 -5.79 -19.60
C MET A 1 42.38 -5.71 -18.73
N PHE A 2 41.31 -6.47 -18.99
CA PHE A 2 40.12 -6.56 -18.11
C PHE A 2 39.54 -7.98 -18.03
N ASP A 3 40.40 -9.00 -18.07
CA ASP A 3 40.04 -10.43 -18.04
C ASP A 3 39.35 -10.91 -16.75
N PHE A 4 39.35 -10.09 -15.71
CA PHE A 4 38.62 -10.31 -14.46
C PHE A 4 37.22 -9.66 -14.43
N ILE A 5 36.84 -8.91 -15.47
CA ILE A 5 35.53 -8.27 -15.60
C ILE A 5 34.73 -9.04 -16.65
N ASN A 6 33.50 -9.44 -16.32
CA ASN A 6 32.55 -9.94 -17.31
C ASN A 6 31.75 -8.75 -17.87
N PRO A 7 32.04 -8.27 -19.11
CA PRO A 7 31.36 -7.11 -19.65
C PRO A 7 29.92 -7.45 -20.08
N LEU A 8 29.07 -6.42 -20.13
CA LEU A 8 27.74 -6.54 -20.72
C LEU A 8 27.84 -6.89 -22.21
N THR A 9 26.90 -7.70 -22.66
CA THR A 9 26.62 -8.06 -24.03
C THR A 9 25.31 -7.41 -24.48
N THR A 10 25.02 -7.40 -25.78
CA THR A 10 23.71 -6.93 -26.28
C THR A 10 22.55 -7.75 -25.72
N ASP A 11 22.78 -9.03 -25.43
CA ASP A 11 21.75 -9.94 -24.91
C ASP A 11 21.28 -9.53 -23.51
N ASP A 12 22.14 -8.87 -22.73
CA ASP A 12 21.79 -8.36 -21.39
C ASP A 12 20.76 -7.21 -21.43
N PHE A 13 20.52 -6.61 -22.61
CA PHE A 13 19.55 -5.53 -22.81
C PHE A 13 18.20 -6.02 -23.35
N ASN A 14 18.02 -7.33 -23.57
CA ASN A 14 16.76 -7.89 -24.07
C ASN A 14 15.66 -7.96 -23.00
N ASP A 15 15.94 -7.58 -21.76
CA ASP A 15 14.98 -7.57 -20.65
C ASP A 15 14.11 -6.29 -20.68
N SER A 16 12.80 -6.43 -20.84
CA SER A 16 11.85 -5.32 -20.73
C SER A 16 11.36 -5.14 -19.30
N VAL A 17 10.98 -3.91 -18.92
CA VAL A 17 10.33 -3.65 -17.63
C VAL A 17 8.93 -4.26 -17.65
N GLU A 18 8.76 -5.35 -16.91
CA GLU A 18 7.45 -5.95 -16.63
C GLU A 18 6.86 -5.38 -15.33
N PHE A 19 5.53 -5.32 -15.25
CA PHE A 19 4.83 -4.92 -14.04
C PHE A 19 4.10 -6.12 -13.44
N LEU A 20 4.13 -6.24 -12.11
CA LEU A 20 3.22 -7.11 -11.38
C LEU A 20 1.82 -6.46 -11.35
N TYR A 21 1.79 -5.17 -11.03
CA TYR A 21 0.59 -4.34 -11.07
C TYR A 21 0.87 -3.16 -12.03
N PRO A 22 0.12 -3.01 -13.13
CA PRO A 22 0.39 -2.00 -14.16
C PRO A 22 0.58 -0.60 -13.58
N ASN A 23 1.62 0.11 -14.03
CA ASN A 23 1.95 1.49 -13.61
C ASN A 23 2.15 1.69 -12.08
N PHE A 24 2.15 0.63 -11.28
CA PHE A 24 2.28 0.71 -9.82
C PHE A 24 3.48 -0.08 -9.32
N LEU A 25 3.58 -1.36 -9.67
CA LEU A 25 4.57 -2.26 -9.11
C LEU A 25 5.41 -2.94 -10.20
N PRO A 26 6.55 -2.35 -10.61
CA PRO A 26 7.46 -2.96 -11.56
C PRO A 26 8.17 -4.17 -10.93
N LYS A 27 8.33 -5.23 -11.71
CA LYS A 27 9.09 -6.42 -11.31
C LYS A 27 10.59 -6.15 -11.29
N LYS A 28 11.33 -6.98 -10.54
CA LYS A 28 12.80 -6.90 -10.39
C LYS A 28 13.26 -5.52 -9.89
N GLN A 29 12.45 -4.87 -9.05
CA GLN A 29 12.75 -3.57 -8.46
C GLN A 29 12.42 -3.56 -6.97
N ILE A 30 13.05 -2.62 -6.26
CA ILE A 30 12.78 -2.37 -4.85
C ILE A 30 11.82 -1.18 -4.72
N THR A 31 10.61 -1.45 -4.27
CA THR A 31 9.57 -0.45 -4.04
C THR A 31 9.37 -0.23 -2.54
N MET A 32 9.62 0.98 -2.07
CA MET A 32 9.32 1.36 -0.68
C MET A 32 7.97 2.05 -0.60
N ILE A 33 7.13 1.63 0.34
CA ILE A 33 5.87 2.29 0.66
C ILE A 33 5.97 2.80 2.09
N TYR A 34 5.89 4.11 2.27
CA TYR A 34 6.02 4.73 3.58
C TYR A 34 4.78 5.51 3.99
N ALA A 35 4.44 5.44 5.28
CA ALA A 35 3.38 6.22 5.91
C ALA A 35 3.45 6.12 7.43
N ASP A 36 2.69 6.97 8.11
CA ASP A 36 2.59 6.95 9.56
C ASP A 36 1.89 5.67 10.08
N GLY A 37 1.92 5.45 11.38
CA GLY A 37 1.14 4.40 12.05
C GLY A 37 -0.36 4.52 11.75
N GLY A 38 -1.05 3.39 11.67
CA GLY A 38 -2.51 3.36 11.45
C GLY A 38 -2.99 3.64 10.03
N MET A 39 -2.09 3.93 9.08
CA MET A 39 -2.46 4.21 7.68
C MET A 39 -2.85 2.96 6.87
N GLY A 40 -2.79 1.76 7.45
CA GLY A 40 -3.18 0.52 6.77
C GLY A 40 -2.11 -0.10 5.86
N LYS A 41 -0.83 0.21 6.08
CA LYS A 41 0.28 -0.33 5.27
C LYS A 41 0.26 -1.87 5.15
N SER A 42 0.09 -2.59 6.27
CA SER A 42 0.02 -4.06 6.27
C SER A 42 -1.20 -4.57 5.50
N TRP A 43 -2.35 -3.90 5.57
CA TRP A 43 -3.54 -4.26 4.78
C TRP A 43 -3.27 -4.17 3.28
N LEU A 44 -2.60 -3.11 2.83
CA LEU A 44 -2.18 -3.00 1.44
C LEU A 44 -1.26 -4.16 1.04
N LEU A 45 -0.27 -4.48 1.88
CA LEU A 45 0.64 -5.60 1.63
C LEU A 45 -0.07 -6.95 1.59
N PHE A 46 -1.06 -7.18 2.45
CA PHE A 46 -1.90 -8.39 2.41
C PHE A 46 -2.65 -8.51 1.09
N GLY A 47 -3.31 -7.44 0.64
CA GLY A 47 -3.98 -7.42 -0.65
C GLY A 47 -3.01 -7.69 -1.80
N LEU A 48 -1.82 -7.08 -1.78
CA LEU A 48 -0.81 -7.28 -2.82
C LEU A 48 -0.21 -8.68 -2.81
N ALA A 49 -0.05 -9.29 -1.62
CA ALA A 49 0.40 -10.66 -1.49
C ALA A 49 -0.60 -11.61 -2.16
N LYS A 50 -1.89 -11.48 -1.82
CA LYS A 50 -2.96 -12.26 -2.44
C LYS A 50 -3.01 -12.04 -3.95
N TYR A 51 -3.05 -10.78 -4.39
CA TYR A 51 -3.05 -10.41 -5.80
C TYR A 51 -1.89 -11.06 -6.55
N ALA A 52 -0.67 -11.02 -6.02
CA ALA A 52 0.50 -11.60 -6.67
C ALA A 52 0.47 -13.14 -6.77
N THR A 53 -0.20 -13.81 -5.83
CA THR A 53 -0.40 -15.26 -5.90
C THR A 53 -1.52 -15.68 -6.86
N GLU A 54 -2.37 -14.75 -7.29
CA GLU A 54 -3.50 -15.02 -8.19
C GLU A 54 -3.27 -14.48 -9.61
N HIS A 55 -2.58 -13.34 -9.72
CA HIS A 55 -2.44 -12.55 -10.93
C HIS A 55 -0.97 -12.21 -11.20
N ASN A 56 -0.61 -12.24 -12.47
CA ASN A 56 0.67 -11.72 -12.93
C ASN A 56 0.47 -10.97 -14.25
N SER A 57 0.17 -9.68 -14.12
CA SER A 57 -0.27 -8.83 -15.21
C SER A 57 0.88 -8.53 -16.18
N GLY A 58 1.15 -9.45 -17.10
CA GLY A 58 2.05 -9.18 -18.24
C GLY A 58 3.10 -10.24 -18.55
N SER A 59 3.08 -11.42 -17.92
CA SER A 59 4.01 -12.51 -18.28
C SER A 59 3.31 -13.84 -18.51
N GLU A 60 3.80 -14.64 -19.45
CA GLU A 60 3.42 -16.06 -19.68
C GLU A 60 3.67 -16.97 -18.46
N GLN A 61 4.22 -16.44 -17.35
CA GLN A 61 4.78 -17.19 -16.22
C GLN A 61 3.82 -17.42 -15.03
N GLY A 62 2.53 -17.04 -15.12
CA GLY A 62 1.54 -17.31 -14.06
C GLY A 62 1.84 -16.63 -12.72
N ALA A 63 1.14 -17.03 -11.64
CA ALA A 63 1.27 -16.48 -10.29
C ALA A 63 2.73 -16.41 -9.77
N MET A 64 3.01 -15.45 -8.88
CA MET A 64 4.33 -15.32 -8.24
C MET A 64 4.45 -16.19 -6.98
N ASN A 65 5.68 -16.58 -6.65
CA ASN A 65 6.00 -17.07 -5.31
C ASN A 65 6.17 -15.88 -4.38
N VAL A 66 5.40 -15.83 -3.29
CA VAL A 66 5.43 -14.70 -2.35
C VAL A 66 6.07 -15.13 -1.04
N LEU A 67 7.09 -14.38 -0.61
CA LEU A 67 7.66 -14.49 0.74
C LEU A 67 7.28 -13.23 1.52
N TYR A 68 6.38 -13.37 2.48
CA TYR A 68 5.97 -12.32 3.39
C TYR A 68 6.72 -12.45 4.71
N ILE A 69 7.46 -11.42 5.10
CA ILE A 69 8.20 -11.38 6.38
C ILE A 69 7.55 -10.32 7.28
N ASP A 70 6.80 -10.78 8.27
CA ASP A 70 6.07 -9.97 9.24
C ASP A 70 6.80 -9.91 10.58
N VAL A 71 7.27 -8.72 10.92
CA VAL A 71 8.00 -8.40 12.15
C VAL A 71 7.28 -7.39 13.03
N ASP A 72 6.22 -6.76 12.52
CA ASP A 72 5.51 -5.67 13.19
C ASP A 72 4.19 -6.12 13.86
N ASN A 73 3.43 -7.02 13.22
CA ASN A 73 2.06 -7.30 13.68
C ASN A 73 2.00 -8.41 14.75
N PRO A 74 1.33 -8.20 15.89
CA PRO A 74 1.07 -9.27 16.86
C PRO A 74 0.16 -10.37 16.28
N ILE A 75 0.39 -11.62 16.66
CA ILE A 75 -0.41 -12.78 16.21
C ILE A 75 -1.91 -12.60 16.50
N SER A 76 -2.27 -12.01 17.65
CA SER A 76 -3.68 -11.76 17.99
C SER A 76 -4.36 -10.83 16.98
N VAL A 77 -3.66 -9.79 16.53
CA VAL A 77 -4.14 -8.86 15.51
C VAL A 77 -4.25 -9.56 14.15
N LEU A 78 -3.29 -10.42 13.79
CA LEU A 78 -3.37 -11.22 12.56
C LEU A 78 -4.59 -12.16 12.57
N LYS A 79 -4.89 -12.76 13.73
CA LYS A 79 -6.07 -13.60 13.91
C LYS A 79 -7.37 -12.79 13.78
N GLU A 80 -7.47 -11.64 14.44
CA GLU A 80 -8.63 -10.74 14.31
C GLU A 80 -8.87 -10.29 12.86
N ARG A 81 -7.79 -10.09 12.10
CA ARG A 81 -7.85 -9.76 10.66
C ARG A 81 -8.18 -10.97 9.78
N GLY A 82 -8.13 -12.19 10.31
CA GLY A 82 -8.40 -13.43 9.59
C GLY A 82 -7.29 -13.84 8.62
N ILE A 83 -6.03 -13.47 8.88
CA ILE A 83 -4.90 -13.71 7.97
C ILE A 83 -4.63 -15.22 7.75
N GLU A 84 -4.91 -16.05 8.75
CA GLU A 84 -4.82 -17.51 8.63
C GLU A 84 -5.66 -18.03 7.45
N HIS A 85 -6.92 -17.60 7.34
CA HIS A 85 -7.83 -18.05 6.28
C HIS A 85 -7.66 -17.24 4.99
N LYS A 86 -7.53 -15.92 5.09
CA LYS A 86 -7.56 -15.00 3.93
C LYS A 86 -6.27 -15.00 3.11
N LEU A 87 -5.14 -15.38 3.73
CA LEU A 87 -3.84 -15.45 3.07
C LEU A 87 -3.22 -16.84 3.16
N ILE A 88 -2.93 -17.32 4.37
CA ILE A 88 -2.07 -18.51 4.55
C ILE A 88 -2.73 -19.76 3.94
N GLU A 89 -4.01 -19.99 4.22
CA GLU A 89 -4.75 -21.13 3.66
C GLU A 89 -5.20 -20.89 2.21
N ALA A 90 -5.54 -19.64 1.86
CA ALA A 90 -6.08 -19.30 0.54
C ALA A 90 -5.01 -19.22 -0.57
N CYS A 91 -3.75 -18.94 -0.23
CA CYS A 91 -2.70 -18.62 -1.20
C CYS A 91 -1.57 -19.67 -1.14
N PRO A 92 -1.60 -20.75 -1.95
CA PRO A 92 -0.62 -21.84 -1.85
C PRO A 92 0.82 -21.44 -2.22
N ASN A 93 1.00 -20.40 -3.02
CA ASN A 93 2.31 -19.87 -3.40
C ASN A 93 2.86 -18.82 -2.40
N LEU A 94 2.18 -18.62 -1.26
CA LEU A 94 2.60 -17.72 -0.21
C LEU A 94 3.32 -18.48 0.91
N THR A 95 4.53 -18.03 1.24
CA THR A 95 5.20 -18.35 2.50
C THR A 95 5.09 -17.14 3.43
N TYR A 96 4.32 -17.28 4.50
CA TYR A 96 4.18 -16.26 5.54
C TYR A 96 5.09 -16.56 6.72
N SER A 97 6.11 -15.73 6.93
CA SER A 97 7.09 -15.86 8.00
C SER A 97 6.89 -14.74 9.02
N HIS A 98 6.61 -15.09 10.27
CA HIS A 98 6.37 -14.14 11.35
C HIS A 98 7.50 -14.18 12.39
N ARG A 99 7.86 -13.03 12.98
CA ARG A 99 8.95 -12.89 13.98
C ARG A 99 8.96 -13.94 15.08
N SER A 100 7.80 -14.42 15.52
CA SER A 100 7.70 -15.46 16.56
C SER A 100 8.26 -16.82 16.16
N LYS A 101 8.62 -17.01 14.89
CA LYS A 101 9.18 -18.24 14.32
C LYS A 101 10.63 -18.08 13.89
N PHE A 102 11.25 -16.91 14.07
CA PHE A 102 12.62 -16.68 13.65
C PHE A 102 13.57 -17.32 14.65
N ASN A 103 14.61 -17.96 14.13
CA ASN A 103 15.74 -18.45 14.92
C ASN A 103 16.86 -17.40 14.82
N GLY A 104 16.67 -16.24 15.46
CA GLY A 104 17.62 -15.12 15.40
C GLY A 104 16.95 -13.78 15.10
N GLU A 105 17.78 -12.77 14.83
CA GLU A 105 17.32 -11.42 14.51
C GLU A 105 16.78 -11.35 13.07
N PRO A 106 15.78 -10.49 12.76
CA PRO A 106 15.25 -10.33 11.40
C PRO A 106 16.31 -10.03 10.33
N LEU A 107 17.40 -9.34 10.71
CA LEU A 107 18.51 -9.03 9.80
C LEU A 107 19.22 -10.30 9.31
N GLU A 108 19.30 -11.35 10.13
CA GLU A 108 19.93 -12.62 9.77
C GLU A 108 19.19 -13.32 8.62
N LEU A 109 17.87 -13.17 8.56
CA LEU A 109 17.07 -13.65 7.43
C LEU A 109 17.42 -12.94 6.12
N LEU A 110 17.75 -11.63 6.18
CA LEU A 110 18.25 -10.91 5.01
C LEU A 110 19.70 -11.29 4.65
N ASP A 111 20.55 -11.58 5.65
CA ASP A 111 21.89 -12.16 5.40
C ASP A 111 21.75 -13.50 4.66
N GLU A 112 20.80 -14.35 5.09
CA GLU A 112 20.49 -15.63 4.48
C GLU A 112 19.97 -15.53 3.04
N LEU A 113 19.08 -14.57 2.75
CA LEU A 113 18.60 -14.31 1.40
C LEU A 113 19.72 -13.76 0.50
N GLU A 114 20.54 -12.84 1.01
CA GLU A 114 21.70 -12.29 0.28
C GLU A 114 22.69 -13.40 -0.11
N ASN A 115 23.00 -14.32 0.80
CA ASN A 115 23.94 -15.42 0.53
C ASN A 115 23.44 -16.39 -0.56
N ARG A 116 22.13 -16.39 -0.84
CA ARG A 116 21.51 -17.18 -1.91
C ARG A 116 21.21 -16.35 -3.17
N ALA A 117 21.51 -15.06 -3.16
CA ALA A 117 21.25 -14.12 -4.25
C ALA A 117 22.33 -14.21 -5.35
N TYR A 118 22.25 -15.24 -6.19
CA TYR A 118 23.12 -15.41 -7.36
C TYR A 118 22.30 -15.75 -8.61
N GLY A 119 22.74 -15.28 -9.78
CA GLY A 119 22.06 -15.54 -11.05
C GLY A 119 20.60 -15.07 -11.01
N ASN A 120 19.66 -15.99 -11.25
CA ASN A 120 18.22 -15.74 -11.24
C ASN A 120 17.51 -16.48 -10.08
N ALA A 121 18.20 -16.68 -8.96
CA ALA A 121 17.71 -17.49 -7.83
C ALA A 121 16.34 -17.06 -7.28
N PHE A 122 15.96 -15.79 -7.44
CA PHE A 122 14.69 -15.24 -6.99
C PHE A 122 13.80 -14.78 -8.15
N LYS A 123 14.01 -15.31 -9.36
CA LYS A 123 13.11 -15.06 -10.49
C LYS A 123 11.67 -15.42 -10.13
N ASN A 124 10.73 -14.55 -10.50
CA ASN A 124 9.30 -14.70 -10.21
C ASN A 124 8.97 -14.77 -8.70
N MET A 125 9.82 -14.20 -7.85
CA MET A 125 9.57 -14.05 -6.42
C MET A 125 9.18 -12.62 -6.06
N LEU A 126 8.19 -12.49 -5.17
CA LEU A 126 7.85 -11.25 -4.48
C LEU A 126 8.25 -11.36 -3.01
N LEU A 127 9.23 -10.54 -2.60
CA LEU A 127 9.66 -10.41 -1.22
C LEU A 127 8.97 -9.20 -0.58
N MET A 128 8.27 -9.40 0.53
CA MET A 128 7.57 -8.35 1.27
C MET A 128 8.11 -8.24 2.70
N LEU A 129 8.54 -7.05 3.10
CA LEU A 129 9.05 -6.76 4.45
C LEU A 129 8.10 -5.82 5.20
N ASP A 130 7.47 -6.32 6.27
CA ASP A 130 6.52 -5.58 7.13
C ASP A 130 6.98 -5.57 8.60
N SER A 131 7.76 -4.61 9.08
CA SER A 131 8.29 -3.43 8.39
C SER A 131 9.81 -3.41 8.37
N LEU A 132 10.41 -2.63 7.47
CA LEU A 132 11.87 -2.55 7.31
C LEU A 132 12.60 -2.04 8.57
N ARG A 133 11.91 -1.25 9.40
CA ARG A 133 12.49 -0.64 10.61
C ARG A 133 13.03 -1.68 11.59
N ASP A 134 12.42 -2.86 11.66
CA ASP A 134 12.80 -3.90 12.62
C ASP A 134 13.91 -4.83 12.10
N PHE A 135 14.45 -4.56 10.90
CA PHE A 135 15.63 -5.23 10.37
C PHE A 135 16.95 -4.53 10.75
N GLY A 136 16.88 -3.38 11.45
CA GLY A 136 18.05 -2.68 11.97
C GLY A 136 17.80 -1.19 12.18
N ASP A 137 18.73 -0.49 12.83
CA ASP A 137 18.63 0.97 13.00
C ASP A 137 18.84 1.70 11.66
N ILE A 138 17.74 1.91 10.94
CA ILE A 138 17.69 2.61 9.65
C ILE A 138 18.00 4.11 9.74
N ASN A 139 18.16 4.67 10.93
CA ASN A 139 18.69 6.02 11.12
C ASN A 139 20.23 6.05 11.10
N ASN A 140 20.87 4.91 11.34
CA ASN A 140 22.31 4.77 11.21
C ASN A 140 22.68 4.56 9.73
N ASP A 141 23.53 5.43 9.19
CA ASP A 141 23.93 5.41 7.78
C ASP A 141 24.59 4.10 7.35
N LEU A 142 25.45 3.51 8.18
CA LEU A 142 26.14 2.25 7.87
C LEU A 142 25.14 1.09 7.80
N THR A 143 24.22 1.03 8.77
CA THR A 143 23.16 0.02 8.79
C THR A 143 22.23 0.15 7.60
N ALA A 144 21.77 1.38 7.29
CA ALA A 144 20.93 1.67 6.15
C ALA A 144 21.60 1.29 4.82
N MET A 145 22.90 1.59 4.66
CA MET A 145 23.67 1.16 3.49
C MET A 145 23.79 -0.36 3.40
N ARG A 146 24.07 -1.04 4.51
CA ARG A 146 24.19 -2.50 4.55
C ARG A 146 22.89 -3.17 4.14
N ILE A 147 21.75 -2.75 4.70
CA ILE A 147 20.42 -3.26 4.33
C ILE A 147 20.13 -2.95 2.85
N GLY A 148 20.38 -1.71 2.41
CA GLY A 148 20.18 -1.32 1.02
C GLY A 148 20.98 -2.18 0.02
N ASN A 149 22.22 -2.52 0.35
CA ASN A 149 23.06 -3.37 -0.49
C ASN A 149 22.56 -4.82 -0.56
N LYS A 150 22.03 -5.35 0.55
CA LYS A 150 21.38 -6.67 0.58
C LYS A 150 20.18 -6.73 -0.34
N LEU A 151 19.29 -5.74 -0.23
CA LEU A 151 18.10 -5.66 -1.06
C LEU A 151 18.46 -5.56 -2.55
N LYS A 152 19.50 -4.79 -2.91
CA LYS A 152 19.99 -4.71 -4.29
C LYS A 152 20.46 -6.05 -4.81
N LYS A 153 21.26 -6.80 -4.05
CA LYS A 153 21.70 -8.14 -4.48
C LYS A 153 20.53 -9.10 -4.66
N ILE A 154 19.56 -9.10 -3.75
CA ILE A 154 18.35 -9.94 -3.84
C ILE A 154 17.52 -9.56 -5.08
N ARG A 155 17.37 -8.26 -5.36
CA ARG A 155 16.72 -7.74 -6.57
C ARG A 155 17.48 -8.15 -7.84
N ASP A 156 18.80 -8.01 -7.85
CA ASP A 156 19.67 -8.36 -8.98
C ASP A 156 19.63 -9.87 -9.26
N ALA A 157 19.30 -10.69 -8.25
CA ALA A 157 19.01 -12.11 -8.39
C ALA A 157 17.58 -12.44 -8.89
N GLY A 158 16.79 -11.42 -9.28
CA GLY A 158 15.50 -11.54 -9.94
C GLY A 158 14.28 -11.24 -9.07
N ALA A 159 14.45 -10.91 -7.79
CA ALA A 159 13.33 -10.65 -6.88
C ALA A 159 12.64 -9.31 -7.17
N THR A 160 11.30 -9.30 -7.05
CA THR A 160 10.53 -8.08 -6.86
C THR A 160 10.39 -7.83 -5.37
N ILE A 161 10.66 -6.63 -4.88
CA ILE A 161 10.75 -6.36 -3.44
C ILE A 161 9.84 -5.20 -3.05
N ILE A 162 8.99 -5.41 -2.05
CA ILE A 162 8.24 -4.34 -1.37
C ILE A 162 8.75 -4.22 0.06
N VAL A 163 9.05 -3.00 0.48
CA VAL A 163 9.42 -2.70 1.87
C VAL A 163 8.47 -1.66 2.45
N LEU A 164 7.86 -1.99 3.58
CA LEU A 164 7.09 -1.03 4.35
C LEU A 164 7.99 -0.21 5.25
N HIS A 165 7.69 1.08 5.34
CA HIS A 165 8.46 2.00 6.17
C HIS A 165 7.61 3.05 6.89
N HIS A 166 8.14 3.62 7.96
CA HIS A 166 7.49 4.71 8.68
C HIS A 166 7.83 6.07 8.08
N SER A 167 6.88 6.99 8.11
CA SER A 167 7.15 8.41 7.90
C SER A 167 7.81 9.05 9.13
N THR A 168 8.42 10.21 8.94
CA THR A 168 8.78 11.11 10.04
C THR A 168 7.52 11.57 10.78
N LYS A 169 7.69 12.17 11.96
CA LYS A 169 6.59 12.72 12.77
C LYS A 169 5.69 13.71 12.03
N ASN A 170 6.21 14.38 11.00
CA ASN A 170 5.46 15.34 10.19
C ASN A 170 4.72 14.67 9.02
N GLY A 171 4.85 13.36 8.83
CA GLY A 171 4.13 12.55 7.85
C GLY A 171 4.50 12.79 6.37
N SER A 172 5.26 13.84 6.06
CA SER A 172 5.60 14.25 4.69
C SER A 172 6.74 13.43 4.09
N ASN A 173 7.73 13.08 4.91
CA ASN A 173 8.92 12.35 4.51
C ASN A 173 9.00 10.97 5.19
N TYR A 174 9.77 10.06 4.63
CA TYR A 174 10.11 8.78 5.26
C TYR A 174 11.12 9.00 6.40
N GLN A 175 11.14 8.12 7.39
CA GLN A 175 12.12 8.15 8.48
C GLN A 175 13.44 7.49 8.06
N GLY A 176 14.58 7.95 8.58
CA GLY A 176 15.87 7.28 8.40
C GLY A 176 16.79 7.93 7.36
N SER A 177 17.87 7.23 7.03
CA SER A 177 18.97 7.76 6.22
C SER A 177 18.62 7.96 4.75
N ASN A 178 19.17 9.01 4.13
CA ASN A 178 19.16 9.22 2.67
C ASN A 178 19.79 8.05 1.90
N ASN A 179 20.69 7.28 2.52
CA ASN A 179 21.29 6.10 1.91
C ASN A 179 20.26 5.00 1.63
N LEU A 180 19.21 4.92 2.46
CA LEU A 180 18.12 3.99 2.24
C LEU A 180 17.29 4.41 1.01
N ARG A 181 16.93 5.70 0.90
CA ARG A 181 16.29 6.26 -0.30
C ARG A 181 17.12 6.04 -1.55
N ASN A 182 18.44 6.15 -1.47
CA ASN A 182 19.32 5.90 -2.62
C ASN A 182 19.39 4.42 -3.02
N SER A 183 19.01 3.51 -2.12
CA SER A 183 19.09 2.08 -2.35
C SER A 183 17.83 1.47 -2.94
N VAL A 184 16.67 2.09 -2.73
CA VAL A 184 15.40 1.66 -3.33
C VAL A 184 15.25 2.23 -4.75
N ASP A 185 14.46 1.58 -5.58
CA ASP A 185 14.22 2.02 -6.96
C ASP A 185 13.04 2.98 -7.04
N ASN A 186 11.93 2.60 -6.42
CA ASN A 186 10.68 3.38 -6.40
C ASN A 186 10.23 3.67 -4.97
N MET A 187 9.49 4.78 -4.80
CA MET A 187 8.93 5.17 -3.51
C MET A 187 7.53 5.73 -3.64
N TYR A 188 6.65 5.25 -2.77
CA TYR A 188 5.31 5.79 -2.57
C TYR A 188 5.13 6.31 -1.16
N ARG A 189 4.47 7.45 -1.04
CA ARG A 189 3.80 7.87 0.19
C ARG A 189 2.38 7.30 0.18
N LEU A 190 2.05 6.50 1.19
CA LEU A 190 0.69 5.98 1.37
C LEU A 190 -0.14 6.99 2.17
N ILE A 191 -1.26 7.42 1.60
CA ILE A 191 -2.22 8.32 2.23
C ILE A 191 -3.53 7.54 2.35
N LYS A 192 -3.98 7.31 3.59
CA LYS A 192 -5.29 6.70 3.83
C LYS A 192 -6.38 7.71 3.48
N ALA A 193 -7.29 7.31 2.60
CA ALA A 193 -8.47 8.09 2.26
C ALA A 193 -9.66 7.65 3.10
N ASP A 194 -10.69 8.48 3.12
CA ASP A 194 -11.96 8.12 3.76
C ASP A 194 -12.62 6.97 3.00
N SER A 195 -13.17 6.02 3.74
CA SER A 195 -13.79 4.82 3.18
C SER A 195 -15.01 4.40 4.00
N PRO A 196 -16.03 3.80 3.37
CA PRO A 196 -17.08 3.05 4.04
C PRO A 196 -16.55 1.97 4.99
N GLU A 197 -17.44 1.47 5.86
CA GLU A 197 -17.14 0.30 6.69
C GLU A 197 -16.88 -0.94 5.82
N GLY A 198 -15.92 -1.78 6.23
CA GLY A 198 -15.56 -3.02 5.53
C GLY A 198 -14.53 -2.84 4.42
N GLU A 199 -14.12 -1.62 4.10
CA GLU A 199 -13.10 -1.33 3.10
C GLU A 199 -12.05 -0.33 3.61
N ILE A 200 -10.88 -0.34 2.97
CA ILE A 200 -9.84 0.67 3.17
C ILE A 200 -9.45 1.23 1.81
N ARG A 201 -9.43 2.55 1.69
CA ARG A 201 -8.99 3.27 0.49
C ARG A 201 -7.66 3.96 0.74
N TRP A 202 -6.83 4.00 -0.30
CA TRP A 202 -5.57 4.70 -0.28
C TRP A 202 -5.33 5.47 -1.56
N LEU A 203 -4.63 6.58 -1.42
CA LEU A 203 -3.84 7.20 -2.47
C LEU A 203 -2.37 6.85 -2.25
N LEU A 204 -1.72 6.29 -3.26
CA LEU A 204 -0.28 6.08 -3.32
C LEU A 204 0.33 7.17 -4.19
N GLU A 205 1.02 8.11 -3.55
CA GLU A 205 1.65 9.25 -4.21
C GLU A 205 3.13 8.96 -4.50
N VAL A 206 3.55 9.06 -5.76
CA VAL A 206 4.94 8.82 -6.19
C VAL A 206 5.88 9.87 -5.56
N LYS A 207 6.99 9.40 -5.00
CA LYS A 207 8.05 10.23 -4.38
C LYS A 207 9.44 9.99 -4.94
N LYS A 208 9.60 8.90 -5.68
CA LYS A 208 10.82 8.52 -6.41
C LYS A 208 10.43 7.44 -7.41
N GLU A 209 10.99 7.50 -8.61
CA GLU A 209 10.77 6.51 -9.65
C GLU A 209 12.06 6.19 -10.40
N ARG A 210 12.17 4.93 -10.85
CA ARG A 210 13.15 4.46 -11.83
C ARG A 210 12.52 3.77 -13.03
N ALA A 211 11.32 3.21 -12.85
CA ALA A 211 10.43 2.80 -13.94
C ALA A 211 9.28 3.80 -14.07
N ALA A 212 8.51 3.71 -15.15
CA ALA A 212 7.33 4.53 -15.39
C ALA A 212 6.18 4.13 -14.45
N ILE A 213 6.26 4.58 -13.20
CA ILE A 213 5.22 4.40 -12.18
C ILE A 213 4.38 5.67 -12.07
N ALA A 214 3.14 5.55 -11.61
CA ALA A 214 2.21 6.66 -11.48
C ALA A 214 1.57 6.68 -10.09
N ASN A 215 0.95 7.81 -9.75
CA ASN A 215 0.03 7.86 -8.62
C ASN A 215 -1.10 6.86 -8.88
N ILE A 216 -1.53 6.14 -7.85
CA ILE A 216 -2.61 5.17 -7.96
C ILE A 216 -3.50 5.23 -6.73
N ALA A 217 -4.81 5.09 -6.93
CA ALA A 217 -5.77 4.92 -5.87
C ALA A 217 -6.17 3.44 -5.79
N LEU A 218 -6.09 2.87 -4.60
CA LEU A 218 -6.43 1.46 -4.37
C LEU A 218 -7.46 1.35 -3.25
N ARG A 219 -8.42 0.44 -3.43
CA ARG A 219 -9.30 -0.07 -2.37
C ARG A 219 -8.94 -1.52 -2.06
N ILE A 220 -9.01 -1.89 -0.78
CA ILE A 220 -9.12 -3.29 -0.37
C ILE A 220 -10.46 -3.53 0.31
N GLU A 221 -11.06 -4.68 0.00
CA GLU A 221 -12.15 -5.24 0.80
C GLU A 221 -11.56 -6.00 1.99
N VAL A 222 -11.89 -5.59 3.22
CA VAL A 222 -11.35 -6.21 4.46
C VAL A 222 -11.80 -7.66 4.59
N ALA A 223 -12.95 -8.01 4.01
CA ALA A 223 -13.54 -9.33 4.09
C ALA A 223 -12.67 -10.42 3.43
N ASP A 224 -12.09 -10.13 2.27
CA ASP A 224 -11.41 -11.14 1.44
C ASP A 224 -10.07 -10.68 0.86
N LEU A 225 -9.62 -9.47 1.20
CA LEU A 225 -8.37 -8.86 0.71
C LEU A 225 -8.37 -8.55 -0.80
N PHE A 226 -9.53 -8.47 -1.43
CA PHE A 226 -9.62 -8.15 -2.85
C PHE A 226 -9.20 -6.70 -3.10
N LEU A 227 -8.18 -6.51 -3.95
CA LEU A 227 -7.69 -5.19 -4.35
C LEU A 227 -8.36 -4.73 -5.64
N THR A 228 -8.77 -3.46 -5.66
CA THR A 228 -9.32 -2.80 -6.85
C THR A 228 -8.70 -1.43 -7.01
N GLU A 229 -8.37 -1.06 -8.25
CA GLU A 229 -7.99 0.31 -8.60
C GLU A 229 -9.22 1.21 -8.61
N LEU A 230 -9.08 2.40 -8.02
CA LEU A 230 -10.10 3.44 -8.03
C LEU A 230 -9.65 4.58 -8.95
N ASP A 231 -10.60 5.41 -9.37
CA ASP A 231 -10.25 6.71 -9.93
C ASP A 231 -9.56 7.57 -8.86
N LEU A 232 -8.51 8.30 -9.24
CA LEU A 232 -7.81 9.23 -8.36
C LEU A 232 -8.76 10.31 -7.82
N ASP A 233 -9.75 10.71 -8.62
CA ASP A 233 -10.74 11.70 -8.21
C ASP A 233 -11.64 11.18 -7.08
N GLU A 234 -11.82 9.87 -6.93
CA GLU A 234 -12.64 9.29 -5.85
C GLU A 234 -12.02 9.47 -4.47
N VAL A 235 -10.69 9.41 -4.38
CA VAL A 235 -9.95 9.46 -3.10
C VAL A 235 -9.33 10.81 -2.81
N THR A 236 -9.25 11.69 -3.82
CA THR A 236 -8.68 13.03 -3.66
C THR A 236 -9.78 14.00 -3.23
N LEU A 237 -9.55 14.70 -2.11
CA LEU A 237 -10.43 15.77 -1.63
C LEU A 237 -9.81 17.14 -1.92
N ASN A 238 -10.54 18.00 -2.62
CA ASN A 238 -10.17 19.41 -2.76
C ASN A 238 -10.65 20.25 -1.55
N ASP A 239 -10.19 21.50 -1.45
CA ASP A 239 -10.47 22.36 -0.30
C ASP A 239 -11.97 22.68 -0.15
N GLU A 240 -12.71 22.80 -1.25
CA GLU A 240 -14.16 23.02 -1.19
C GLU A 240 -14.90 21.79 -0.66
N GLU A 241 -14.48 20.59 -1.05
CA GLU A 241 -15.07 19.34 -0.57
C GLU A 241 -14.79 19.14 0.91
N ARG A 242 -13.56 19.42 1.38
CA ARG A 242 -13.23 19.40 2.81
C ARG A 242 -14.10 20.37 3.59
N ALA A 243 -14.20 21.61 3.15
CA ALA A 243 -15.04 22.63 3.78
C ALA A 243 -16.53 22.20 3.80
N PHE A 244 -17.01 21.59 2.71
CA PHE A 244 -18.37 21.07 2.63
C PHE A 244 -18.62 19.94 3.64
N ILE A 245 -17.72 18.96 3.70
CA ILE A 245 -17.80 17.82 4.64
C ILE A 245 -17.83 18.32 6.08
N ASP A 246 -16.91 19.23 6.44
CA ASP A 246 -16.83 19.79 7.80
C ASP A 246 -18.11 20.53 8.18
N LYS A 247 -18.69 21.27 7.23
CA LYS A 247 -19.95 22.01 7.44
C LYS A 247 -21.12 21.06 7.66
N VAL A 248 -21.27 20.03 6.81
CA VAL A 248 -22.33 19.02 6.95
C VAL A 248 -22.20 18.29 8.28
N LYS A 249 -21.00 17.86 8.67
CA LYS A 249 -20.75 17.19 9.95
C LYS A 249 -21.13 18.07 11.14
N THR A 250 -20.79 19.36 11.08
CA THR A 250 -21.15 20.34 12.12
C THR A 250 -22.66 20.45 12.28
N VAL A 251 -23.38 20.62 11.15
CA VAL A 251 -24.84 20.76 11.16
C VAL A 251 -25.53 19.50 11.71
N LEU A 252 -25.12 18.31 11.26
CA LEU A 252 -25.72 17.05 11.73
C LEU A 252 -25.41 16.78 13.21
N LYS A 253 -24.26 17.23 13.70
CA LYS A 253 -23.90 17.13 15.13
C LYS A 253 -24.77 18.03 16.01
N GLU A 254 -25.09 19.24 15.54
CA GLU A 254 -25.87 20.23 16.30
C GLU A 254 -27.38 19.99 16.23
N GLN A 255 -27.89 19.61 15.05
CA GLN A 255 -29.34 19.53 14.78
C GLN A 255 -29.87 18.09 14.71
N GLY A 256 -28.98 17.10 14.76
CA GLY A 256 -29.34 15.69 14.60
C GLY A 256 -29.70 15.35 13.16
N SER A 257 -30.62 14.39 13.00
CA SER A 257 -31.00 13.87 11.69
C SER A 257 -31.86 14.86 10.89
N LEU A 258 -31.47 15.14 9.65
CA LEU A 258 -32.14 16.12 8.79
C LEU A 258 -32.47 15.55 7.41
N ASN A 259 -33.59 15.97 6.82
CA ASN A 259 -33.86 15.64 5.41
C ASN A 259 -32.95 16.44 4.47
N LYS A 260 -32.76 15.95 3.22
CA LYS A 260 -31.86 16.56 2.22
C LYS A 260 -32.05 18.08 2.10
N THR A 261 -33.30 18.55 1.99
CA THR A 261 -33.61 19.97 1.80
C THR A 261 -33.17 20.82 3.00
N LYS A 262 -33.50 20.38 4.22
CA LYS A 262 -33.13 21.10 5.45
C LYS A 262 -31.62 21.09 5.68
N LEU A 263 -30.95 19.98 5.36
CA LEU A 263 -29.51 19.86 5.50
C LEU A 263 -28.76 20.82 4.57
N LEU A 264 -29.15 20.87 3.29
CA LEU A 264 -28.55 21.78 2.32
C LEU A 264 -28.77 23.25 2.72
N ASP A 265 -29.98 23.61 3.12
CA ASP A 265 -30.32 24.97 3.57
C ASP A 265 -29.49 25.39 4.79
N ALA A 266 -29.36 24.50 5.79
CA ALA A 266 -28.51 24.74 6.96
C ALA A 266 -27.01 24.82 6.64
N CYS A 267 -26.57 24.22 5.53
CA CYS A 267 -25.20 24.35 5.01
C CYS A 267 -25.01 25.57 4.09
N GLY A 268 -26.06 26.36 3.83
CA GLY A 268 -26.00 27.55 2.97
C GLY A 268 -26.17 27.26 1.47
N HIS A 269 -26.67 26.08 1.12
CA HIS A 269 -26.90 25.66 -0.27
C HIS A 269 -28.38 25.67 -0.63
N LYS A 270 -28.69 26.04 -1.88
CA LYS A 270 -30.06 25.96 -2.39
C LYS A 270 -30.49 24.50 -2.52
N LYS A 271 -31.78 24.23 -2.35
CA LYS A 271 -32.35 22.88 -2.46
C LYS A 271 -32.10 22.19 -3.80
N ASP A 272 -31.83 22.95 -4.86
CA ASP A 272 -31.61 22.51 -6.24
C ASP A 272 -30.14 22.63 -6.69
N ASP A 273 -29.21 22.95 -5.77
CA ASP A 273 -27.78 22.94 -6.02
C ASP A 273 -27.32 21.51 -6.35
N LYS A 274 -27.06 21.27 -7.64
CA LYS A 274 -26.68 19.94 -8.13
C LYS A 274 -25.33 19.49 -7.57
N THR A 275 -24.35 20.40 -7.50
CA THR A 275 -23.02 20.09 -6.98
C THR A 275 -23.07 19.69 -5.50
N ALA A 276 -23.81 20.42 -4.68
CA ALA A 276 -23.95 20.09 -3.26
C ALA A 276 -24.72 18.77 -3.04
N ARG A 277 -25.68 18.47 -3.92
CA ARG A 277 -26.40 17.18 -3.90
C ARG A 277 -25.51 16.01 -4.30
N ASP A 278 -24.74 16.17 -5.37
CA ASP A 278 -23.80 15.15 -5.84
C ASP A 278 -22.73 14.90 -4.77
N ARG A 279 -22.25 15.94 -4.07
CA ARG A 279 -21.36 15.80 -2.89
C ARG A 279 -22.03 15.07 -1.72
N LEU A 280 -23.30 15.37 -1.40
CA LEU A 280 -24.06 14.64 -0.37
C LEU A 280 -24.15 13.15 -0.68
N ASP A 281 -24.42 12.82 -1.94
CA ASP A 281 -24.59 11.44 -2.37
C ASP A 281 -23.22 10.72 -2.47
N ARG A 282 -22.16 11.42 -2.91
CA ARG A 282 -20.78 10.91 -2.99
C ARG A 282 -20.22 10.46 -1.64
N PHE A 283 -20.45 11.23 -0.58
CA PHE A 283 -19.89 10.92 0.75
C PHE A 283 -20.89 10.21 1.67
N ASP A 284 -22.03 9.75 1.12
CA ASP A 284 -22.94 8.86 1.83
C ASP A 284 -22.26 7.54 2.17
N ARG A 285 -22.53 7.03 3.37
CA ARG A 285 -21.87 5.89 4.04
C ARG A 285 -20.37 6.08 4.35
N ILE A 286 -19.82 7.27 4.07
CA ILE A 286 -18.43 7.62 4.40
C ILE A 286 -18.41 8.60 5.58
N HIS A 287 -19.21 9.65 5.52
CA HIS A 287 -19.25 10.72 6.53
C HIS A 287 -20.59 10.87 7.22
N TRP A 288 -21.64 10.43 6.55
CA TRP A 288 -23.02 10.36 7.02
C TRP A 288 -23.69 9.16 6.38
N GLN A 289 -24.88 8.80 6.84
CA GLN A 289 -25.71 7.78 6.24
C GLN A 289 -27.08 8.35 5.90
N SER A 290 -27.62 7.93 4.77
CA SER A 290 -28.96 8.29 4.32
C SER A 290 -29.94 7.13 4.45
N GLU A 291 -31.11 7.40 5.04
CA GLU A 291 -32.20 6.44 5.17
C GLU A 291 -33.50 7.06 4.64
N LYS A 292 -34.31 6.25 3.94
CA LYS A 292 -35.60 6.69 3.40
C LYS A 292 -36.70 6.54 4.45
N ILE A 293 -37.08 7.65 5.08
CA ILE A 293 -38.12 7.71 6.10
C ILE A 293 -39.36 8.43 5.53
N LYS A 294 -40.52 7.76 5.55
CA LYS A 294 -41.81 8.32 5.07
C LYS A 294 -41.73 8.98 3.68
N GLY A 295 -40.94 8.37 2.78
CA GLY A 295 -40.80 8.83 1.39
C GLY A 295 -39.69 9.87 1.14
N ALA A 296 -38.99 10.35 2.18
CA ALA A 296 -37.89 11.31 2.06
C ALA A 296 -36.58 10.74 2.62
N TYR A 297 -35.45 11.06 1.97
CA TYR A 297 -34.13 10.74 2.51
C TYR A 297 -33.79 11.66 3.68
N THR A 298 -33.44 11.04 4.80
CA THR A 298 -32.98 11.67 6.03
C THR A 298 -31.54 11.23 6.27
N TYR A 299 -30.70 12.19 6.64
CA TYR A 299 -29.25 12.04 6.81
C TYR A 299 -28.91 12.12 8.30
N SER A 300 -28.05 11.23 8.78
CA SER A 300 -27.46 11.26 10.12
C SER A 300 -25.95 11.02 10.04
N LEU A 301 -25.20 11.42 11.06
CA LEU A 301 -23.80 10.99 11.16
C LEU A 301 -23.72 9.45 11.24
N VAL A 302 -22.64 8.90 10.68
CA VAL A 302 -22.24 7.50 10.89
C VAL A 302 -21.61 7.38 12.28
#